data_AF-A0A2H0R087-F1
#
_entry.id   AF-A0A2H0R087-F1
#
_cell.length_a   1.000
_cell.length_b   1.000
_cell.length_c   1.000
_cell.angle_alpha   90.00
_cell.angle_beta   90.00
_cell.angle_gamma   90.00
#
_symmetry.space_group_name_H-M   'P 1'
#
loop_
_entity.id
_entity.type
_entity.pdbx_description
1 polymer ?
#
loop_
_entity_poly.entity_id
_entity_poly.type
_entity_poly.pdbx_seq_one_letter_code
_entity_poly.pdbx_strand_id
1 'polypeptide(L)'
;MKKVTKWEDVSFVISSSYREKVLNGLNVPKIPSKLSKEIGINKAHVSRALSELLNKKMIKCLTPEIKKGKIFLITDYGKTIIKKSSEM
;
A
#
# COMPACT_ATOMS: atom_id res chain seq x y z
N MET A 1 -22.62 -3.54 5.33
CA MET A 1 -21.82 -2.68 6.23
C MET A 1 -21.28 -1.48 5.46
N LYS A 2 -21.71 -0.26 5.79
CA LYS A 2 -21.15 0.97 5.20
C LYS A 2 -19.67 1.05 5.59
N LYS A 3 -18.75 1.05 4.61
CA LYS A 3 -17.32 1.30 4.86
C LYS A 3 -17.19 2.75 5.33
N VAL A 4 -17.05 2.96 6.63
CA VAL A 4 -16.71 4.27 7.18
C VAL A 4 -15.28 4.56 6.74
N THR A 5 -15.12 5.47 5.77
CA THR A 5 -13.81 5.98 5.39
C THR A 5 -13.26 6.80 6.55
N LYS A 6 -12.07 6.46 7.02
CA LYS A 6 -11.37 7.25 8.04
C LYS A 6 -10.56 8.33 7.34
N TRP A 7 -10.93 9.59 7.50
CA TRP A 7 -10.18 10.71 6.90
C TRP A 7 -8.74 10.81 7.42
N GLU A 8 -8.48 10.34 8.63
CA GLU A 8 -7.12 10.17 9.18
C GLU A 8 -6.26 9.25 8.31
N ASP A 9 -6.85 8.21 7.73
CA ASP A 9 -6.15 7.28 6.85
C ASP A 9 -5.90 7.88 5.46
N VAL A 10 -6.78 8.77 5.00
CA VAL A 10 -6.54 9.58 3.79
C VAL A 10 -5.40 10.57 4.05
N SER A 11 -5.45 11.32 5.14
CA SER A 11 -4.39 12.24 5.59
C SER A 11 -3.04 11.51 5.77
N PHE A 12 -3.09 10.28 6.28
CA PHE A 12 -1.95 9.41 6.38
C PHE A 12 -1.37 9.08 4.99
N VAL A 13 -2.17 8.68 4.00
CA VAL A 13 -1.61 8.38 2.67
C VAL A 13 -1.02 9.62 2.00
N ILE A 14 -1.74 10.75 1.98
CA ILE A 14 -1.31 11.98 1.30
C ILE A 14 -0.06 12.62 1.90
N SER A 15 0.19 12.45 3.20
CA SER A 15 1.35 13.02 3.87
C SER A 15 2.68 12.32 3.51
N SER A 16 2.67 11.28 2.66
CA SER A 16 3.90 10.70 2.11
C SER A 16 3.73 10.18 0.70
N SER A 17 4.52 10.74 -0.22
CA SER A 17 4.61 10.27 -1.61
C SER A 17 5.06 8.80 -1.72
N TYR A 18 5.80 8.27 -0.75
CA TYR A 18 6.18 6.85 -0.73
C TYR A 18 4.97 5.94 -0.48
N ARG A 19 4.12 6.28 0.50
CA ARG A 19 2.92 5.49 0.82
C ARG A 19 1.95 5.50 -0.34
N GLU A 20 1.73 6.67 -0.92
CA GLU A 20 0.87 6.83 -2.09
C GLU A 20 1.37 6.01 -3.28
N LYS A 21 2.65 6.14 -3.65
CA LYS A 21 3.23 5.37 -4.77
C LYS A 21 3.21 3.86 -4.54
N VAL A 22 3.52 3.42 -3.32
CA VAL A 22 3.50 1.98 -2.97
C VAL A 22 2.07 1.44 -3.02
N LEU A 23 1.10 2.17 -2.47
CA LEU A 23 -0.30 1.74 -2.47
C LEU A 23 -0.86 1.67 -3.90
N ASN A 24 -0.60 2.69 -4.73
CA ASN A 24 -0.98 2.72 -6.15
C ASN A 24 -0.31 1.60 -6.96
N GLY A 25 0.98 1.33 -6.69
CA GLY A 25 1.72 0.27 -7.36
C GLY A 25 1.22 -1.14 -7.03
N LEU A 26 0.40 -1.33 -6.00
CA LEU A 26 -0.12 -2.63 -5.58
C LEU A 26 -1.53 -2.97 -6.11
N ASN A 27 -1.95 -2.32 -7.21
CA ASN A 27 -3.19 -2.68 -7.92
C ASN A 27 -3.20 -4.11 -8.47
N VAL A 28 -2.01 -4.70 -8.69
CA VAL A 28 -1.83 -6.11 -9.03
C VAL A 28 -0.81 -6.75 -8.07
N PRO A 29 -0.85 -8.08 -7.84
CA PRO A 29 0.04 -8.75 -6.90
C PRO A 29 1.52 -8.56 -7.26
N LYS A 30 2.32 -8.05 -6.31
CA LYS A 30 3.75 -7.78 -6.54
C LYS A 30 4.62 -8.11 -5.35
N ILE A 31 5.88 -8.46 -5.65
CA ILE A 31 6.96 -8.64 -4.67
C ILE A 31 7.63 -7.28 -4.44
N PRO A 32 8.13 -6.95 -3.23
CA PRO A 32 8.75 -5.66 -2.92
C PRO A 32 9.86 -5.23 -3.87
N SER A 33 10.68 -6.16 -4.37
CA SER A 33 11.74 -5.87 -5.33
C SER A 33 11.21 -5.43 -6.70
N LYS A 34 10.14 -6.06 -7.18
CA LYS A 34 9.50 -5.70 -8.45
C LYS A 34 8.81 -4.35 -8.32
N LEU A 35 8.07 -4.16 -7.21
CA LEU A 35 7.42 -2.90 -6.89
C LEU A 35 8.43 -1.74 -6.82
N SER A 36 9.53 -1.92 -6.10
CA SER A 36 10.61 -0.93 -5.95
C SER A 36 11.19 -0.47 -7.31
N LYS A 37 11.46 -1.42 -8.21
CA LYS A 37 11.94 -1.10 -9.57
C LYS A 37 10.90 -0.33 -10.38
N GLU A 38 9.64 -0.76 -10.31
CA GLU A 38 8.55 -0.15 -11.08
C GLU A 38 8.26 1.30 -10.67
N ILE A 39 8.23 1.58 -9.37
CA ILE A 39 7.90 2.93 -8.86
C ILE A 39 9.15 3.81 -8.66
N GLY A 40 10.35 3.30 -8.97
CA GLY A 40 11.61 4.03 -8.87
C GLY A 40 12.00 4.42 -7.44
N ILE A 41 11.58 3.65 -6.42
CA ILE A 41 11.84 3.96 -5.00
C ILE A 41 12.77 2.91 -4.40
N ASN A 42 13.73 3.34 -3.57
CA ASN A 42 14.63 2.43 -2.85
C ASN A 42 13.83 1.39 -2.02
N LYS A 43 14.27 0.13 -2.07
CA LYS A 43 13.64 -1.00 -1.38
C LYS A 43 13.45 -0.76 0.14
N ALA A 44 14.31 0.02 0.79
CA ALA A 44 14.16 0.37 2.20
C ALA A 44 12.89 1.21 2.46
N HIS A 45 12.67 2.26 1.66
CA HIS A 45 11.44 3.07 1.73
C HIS A 45 10.20 2.27 1.34
N VAL A 46 10.30 1.41 0.32
CA VAL A 46 9.20 0.50 -0.04
C VAL A 46 8.84 -0.43 1.11
N SER A 47 9.84 -1.05 1.74
CA SER A 47 9.61 -1.99 2.85
C SER A 47 8.96 -1.30 4.05
N ARG A 48 9.40 -0.08 4.37
CA ARG A 48 8.78 0.74 5.42
C ARG A 48 7.33 1.06 5.11
N ALA A 49 7.05 1.58 3.90
CA ALA A 49 5.71 1.90 3.47
C ALA A 49 4.79 0.66 3.44
N LEU A 50 5.29 -0.50 2.98
CA LEU A 50 4.55 -1.76 3.02
C LEU A 50 4.13 -2.12 4.45
N SER A 51 5.05 -2.08 5.41
CA SER A 51 4.75 -2.39 6.81
C SER A 51 3.70 -1.43 7.39
N GLU A 52 3.85 -0.14 7.14
CA GLU A 52 2.91 0.91 7.57
C GLU A 52 1.50 0.70 6.99
N LEU A 53 1.39 0.44 5.69
CA LEU A 53 0.13 0.19 4.99
C LEU A 53 -0.51 -1.15 5.40
N LEU A 54 0.30 -2.16 5.72
CA LEU A 54 -0.16 -3.46 6.20
C LEU A 54 -0.78 -3.33 7.60
N ASN A 55 -0.13 -2.56 8.49
CA ASN A 55 -0.65 -2.27 9.83
C ASN A 55 -2.02 -1.56 9.78
N LYS A 56 -2.24 -0.69 8.79
CA LYS A 56 -3.53 -0.02 8.55
C LYS A 56 -4.51 -0.83 7.69
N LYS A 57 -4.20 -2.09 7.36
CA LYS A 57 -5.05 -3.00 6.57
C LYS A 57 -5.40 -2.45 5.16
N MET A 58 -4.59 -1.54 4.63
CA MET A 58 -4.74 -0.97 3.28
C MET A 58 -4.19 -1.92 2.21
N ILE A 59 -3.25 -2.78 2.60
CA ILE A 59 -2.72 -3.87 1.78
C ILE A 59 -2.81 -5.19 2.55
N LYS A 60 -2.61 -6.30 1.84
CA LYS A 60 -2.47 -7.64 2.42
C LYS A 60 -1.28 -8.38 1.83
N CYS A 61 -0.66 -9.22 2.65
CA CYS A 61 0.33 -10.19 2.20
C CYS A 61 -0.40 -11.47 1.76
N LEU A 62 -0.22 -11.90 0.53
CA LEU A 62 -0.82 -13.12 -0.02
C LEU A 62 -0.05 -14.37 0.38
N THR A 63 1.21 -14.22 0.78
CA THR A 63 2.12 -15.32 1.12
C THR A 63 2.79 -15.02 2.48
N PRO A 64 2.05 -15.07 3.60
CA PRO A 64 2.59 -14.70 4.91
C PRO A 64 3.67 -15.67 5.41
N GLU A 65 3.55 -16.96 5.07
CA GLU A 65 4.40 -18.06 5.56
C GLU A 65 5.84 -18.03 5.00
N ILE A 66 6.07 -17.35 3.87
CA ILE A 66 7.40 -17.32 3.24
C ILE A 66 8.24 -16.13 3.75
N LYS A 67 9.52 -16.39 3.99
CA LYS A 67 10.47 -15.35 4.43
C LYS A 67 10.92 -14.44 3.28
N LYS A 68 11.17 -15.01 2.10
CA LYS A 68 11.60 -14.28 0.88
C LYS A 68 10.54 -14.40 -0.20
N GLY A 69 10.39 -13.34 -1.01
CA GLY A 69 9.44 -13.36 -2.12
C GLY A 69 7.99 -13.05 -1.74
N LYS A 70 7.75 -12.44 -0.56
CA LYS A 70 6.40 -12.07 -0.12
C LYS A 70 5.66 -11.28 -1.20
N ILE A 71 4.42 -11.67 -1.49
CA ILE A 71 3.57 -11.02 -2.47
C ILE A 71 2.55 -10.15 -1.74
N PHE A 72 2.43 -8.90 -2.15
CA PHE A 72 1.49 -7.93 -1.59
C PHE A 72 0.44 -7.53 -2.63
N LEU A 73 -0.75 -7.18 -2.14
CA LEU A 73 -1.87 -6.68 -2.94
C LEU A 73 -2.66 -5.64 -2.14
N ILE A 74 -3.19 -4.64 -2.83
CA ILE A 74 -4.11 -3.67 -2.22
C ILE A 74 -5.42 -4.31 -1.77
N THR A 75 -5.97 -3.89 -0.62
CA THR A 75 -7.31 -4.30 -0.17
C THR A 75 -8.39 -3.38 -0.73
N ASP A 76 -9.66 -3.77 -0.64
CA ASP A 76 -10.75 -2.88 -1.03
C ASP A 76 -10.87 -1.66 -0.12
N TYR A 77 -10.29 -1.71 1.09
CA TYR A 77 -10.14 -0.52 1.93
C TYR A 77 -9.08 0.42 1.36
N GLY A 78 -7.89 -0.09 1.03
CA GLY A 78 -6.83 0.69 0.39
C GLY A 78 -7.28 1.36 -0.91
N LYS A 79 -8.06 0.66 -1.75
CA LYS A 79 -8.66 1.23 -2.97
C LYS A 79 -9.59 2.40 -2.68
N THR A 80 -10.38 2.30 -1.61
CA THR A 80 -11.29 3.38 -1.18
C THR A 80 -10.49 4.60 -0.74
N ILE A 81 -9.38 4.38 -0.02
CA ILE A 81 -8.49 5.45 0.45
C ILE A 81 -7.79 6.13 -0.73
N ILE A 82 -7.22 5.39 -1.68
CA ILE A 82 -6.61 5.96 -2.90
C ILE A 82 -7.61 6.82 -3.66
N LYS A 83 -8.81 6.28 -3.89
CA LYS A 83 -9.85 7.00 -4.62
C LYS A 83 -10.17 8.33 -3.94
N LYS A 84 -10.25 8.33 -2.61
CA LYS A 84 -10.50 9.54 -1.83
C LYS A 84 -9.33 10.51 -1.83
N SER A 85 -8.08 10.03 -1.80
CA SER A 85 -6.91 10.90 -1.92
C SER A 85 -6.77 11.54 -3.30
N SER A 86 -7.27 10.91 -4.37
CA SER A 86 -7.26 11.50 -5.72
C SER A 86 -8.44 12.45 -6.00
N GLU A 87 -9.49 12.42 -5.19
CA GLU A 87 -10.67 13.29 -5.31
C GLU A 87 -10.51 14.62 -4.54
N MET A 88 -9.40 14.78 -3.80
CA MET A 88 -9.03 16.00 -3.08
C MET A 88 -8.08 16.85 -3.91
#